data_AF-A0AB35UWZ7-F1
#
_entry.id   AF-A0AB35UWZ7-F1
#
_cell.length_a   1.000
_cell.length_b   1.000
_cell.length_c   1.000
_cell.angle_alpha   90.00
_cell.angle_beta   90.00
_cell.angle_gamma   90.00
#
_symmetry.space_group_name_H-M   'P 1'
#
loop_
_entity.id
_entity.type
_entity.pdbx_description
1 polymer ?
#
loop_
_entity_poly.entity_id
_entity_poly.type
_entity_poly.pdbx_seq_one_letter_code
_entity_poly.pdbx_strand_id
1 'polypeptide(L)'
;MPFTFSHAAATFVFSPWLKQNRLSLTGIILGCIAPDFEYFLRMKMQGDIGHNLVGIFLLDLPVALIVAFIFHCLIRDELISNSPLFFKRKFVKFKNIKWFSYFKNNVLIVVVSVLLGISTHILWDSFTHKTGYFVVHFSFLQRELLLYELRIPIYKILQHSSALLGLLAVIFYLFRMAFLLHK
;
A
#
# COMPACT_ATOMS: atom_id res chain seq x y z
N MET A 1 -6.80 7.52 -0.06
CA MET A 1 -7.02 7.76 -1.51
C MET A 1 -8.24 6.92 -1.92
N PRO A 2 -8.94 7.16 -3.05
CA PRO A 2 -10.10 6.35 -3.43
C PRO A 2 -9.71 4.96 -3.98
N PHE A 3 -8.41 4.71 -4.23
CA PHE A 3 -7.90 3.44 -4.71
C PHE A 3 -6.77 2.95 -3.81
N THR A 4 -7.03 1.89 -3.06
CA THR A 4 -6.14 1.32 -2.04
C THR A 4 -4.75 0.98 -2.59
N PHE A 5 -4.66 0.36 -3.76
CA PHE A 5 -3.37 -0.06 -4.33
C PHE A 5 -2.47 1.11 -4.75
N SER A 6 -3.02 2.32 -4.93
CA SER A 6 -2.19 3.51 -5.20
C SER A 6 -1.28 3.86 -4.04
N HIS A 7 -1.67 3.53 -2.80
CA HIS A 7 -0.83 3.74 -1.62
C HIS A 7 0.46 2.90 -1.68
N ALA A 8 0.47 1.76 -2.38
CA ALA A 8 1.67 0.95 -2.53
C ALA A 8 2.80 1.68 -3.28
N ALA A 9 2.51 2.78 -4.01
CA ALA A 9 3.54 3.63 -4.60
C ALA A 9 4.46 4.28 -3.55
N ALA A 10 3.99 4.45 -2.31
CA ALA A 10 4.83 4.95 -1.21
C ALA A 10 6.04 4.05 -0.92
N THR A 11 5.98 2.77 -1.32
CA THR A 11 7.11 1.82 -1.24
C THR A 11 8.37 2.37 -1.92
N PHE A 12 8.24 3.19 -2.97
CA PHE A 12 9.40 3.76 -3.66
C PHE A 12 10.24 4.68 -2.77
N VAL A 13 9.63 5.37 -1.80
CA VAL A 13 10.34 6.20 -0.80
C VAL A 13 11.31 5.35 0.02
N PHE A 14 10.95 4.09 0.29
CA PHE A 14 11.74 3.17 1.10
C PHE A 14 12.78 2.37 0.30
N SER A 15 12.94 2.63 -1.00
CA SER A 15 13.83 1.87 -1.90
C SER A 15 15.27 1.69 -1.37
N PRO A 16 15.93 2.70 -0.76
CA PRO A 16 17.28 2.52 -0.24
C PRO A 16 17.37 1.45 0.86
N TRP A 17 16.44 1.45 1.81
CA TRP A 17 16.42 0.49 2.92
C TRP A 17 15.96 -0.90 2.49
N LEU A 18 15.06 -0.97 1.52
CA LEU A 18 14.65 -2.23 0.89
C LEU A 18 15.82 -2.91 0.18
N LYS A 19 16.65 -2.15 -0.56
CA LYS A 19 17.86 -2.67 -1.24
C LYS A 19 18.93 -3.17 -0.27
N GLN A 20 18.97 -2.62 0.94
CA GLN A 20 19.91 -3.00 2.00
C GLN A 20 19.36 -4.11 2.91
N ASN A 21 18.21 -4.71 2.59
CA ASN A 21 17.50 -5.69 3.42
C ASN A 21 17.20 -5.21 4.86
N ARG A 22 17.10 -3.88 5.07
CA ARG A 22 16.75 -3.27 6.36
C ARG A 22 15.24 -3.17 6.57
N LEU A 23 14.46 -3.28 5.49
CA LEU A 23 13.01 -3.31 5.49
C LEU A 23 12.51 -4.49 4.65
N SER A 24 11.32 -4.98 4.97
CA SER A 24 10.59 -6.00 4.24
C SER A 24 9.69 -5.35 3.19
N LEU A 25 9.91 -5.70 1.92
CA LEU A 25 9.05 -5.24 0.82
C LEU A 25 7.59 -5.65 1.04
N THR A 26 7.35 -6.89 1.43
CA THR A 26 6.02 -7.40 1.78
C THR A 26 5.42 -6.58 2.91
N GLY A 27 6.19 -6.29 3.96
CA GLY A 27 5.72 -5.50 5.09
C GLY A 27 5.27 -4.10 4.68
N ILE A 28 6.11 -3.37 3.93
CA ILE A 28 5.76 -2.00 3.47
C ILE A 28 4.51 -2.03 2.59
N ILE A 29 4.45 -2.89 1.57
CA ILE A 29 3.32 -2.94 0.64
C ILE A 29 2.03 -3.29 1.39
N LEU A 30 2.05 -4.33 2.23
CA LEU A 30 0.86 -4.74 2.98
C LEU A 30 0.44 -3.68 4.00
N GLY A 31 1.40 -3.01 4.63
CA GLY A 31 1.11 -1.86 5.49
C GLY A 31 0.43 -0.72 4.74
N CYS A 32 0.87 -0.39 3.52
CA CYS A 32 0.25 0.66 2.70
C CYS A 32 -1.21 0.39 2.35
N ILE A 33 -1.64 -0.87 2.34
CA ILE A 33 -3.01 -1.26 1.96
C ILE A 33 -3.87 -1.69 3.15
N ALA A 34 -3.26 -2.04 4.29
CA ALA A 34 -3.93 -2.61 5.46
C ALA A 34 -5.08 -1.75 6.02
N PRO A 35 -4.97 -0.42 6.18
CA PRO A 35 -6.04 0.38 6.77
C PRO A 35 -7.37 0.30 6.01
N ASP A 36 -7.29 0.13 4.68
CA ASP A 36 -8.48 -0.01 3.83
C ASP A 36 -9.10 -1.42 3.86
N PHE A 37 -8.46 -2.42 4.49
CA PHE A 37 -9.05 -3.75 4.61
C PHE A 37 -10.35 -3.74 5.40
N GLU A 38 -10.55 -2.76 6.28
CA GLU A 38 -11.82 -2.59 7.01
C GLU A 38 -13.01 -2.50 6.04
N TYR A 39 -12.85 -1.84 4.89
CA TYR A 39 -13.91 -1.74 3.88
C TYR A 39 -14.33 -3.11 3.34
N PHE A 40 -13.34 -3.97 3.08
CA PHE A 40 -13.57 -5.31 2.56
C PHE A 40 -14.13 -6.24 3.64
N LEU A 41 -13.64 -6.13 4.88
CA LEU A 41 -14.14 -6.93 6.01
C LEU A 41 -15.58 -6.58 6.38
N ARG A 42 -15.95 -5.30 6.27
CA ARG A 42 -17.32 -4.82 6.52
C ARG A 42 -18.23 -4.91 5.30
N MET A 43 -17.68 -5.16 4.12
CA MET A 43 -18.39 -5.06 2.83
C MET A 43 -19.12 -3.71 2.66
N LYS A 44 -18.51 -2.64 3.19
CA LYS A 44 -19.06 -1.28 3.20
C LYS A 44 -17.92 -0.27 3.16
N MET A 45 -18.10 0.85 2.45
CA MET A 45 -17.16 1.97 2.46
C MET A 45 -17.23 2.75 3.79
N GLN A 46 -16.80 2.09 4.87
CA GLN A 46 -16.71 2.62 6.23
C GLN A 46 -15.41 2.14 6.89
N GLY A 47 -14.57 3.09 7.28
CA GLY A 47 -13.22 2.88 7.81
C GLY A 47 -13.06 3.70 9.08
N ASP A 48 -13.64 3.20 10.17
CA ASP A 48 -13.70 3.94 11.44
C ASP A 48 -12.60 3.48 12.40
N ILE A 49 -12.12 2.25 12.27
CA ILE A 49 -11.20 1.63 13.22
C ILE A 49 -9.77 1.68 12.68
N GLY A 50 -9.54 1.29 11.42
CA GLY A 50 -8.19 1.18 10.83
C GLY A 50 -7.39 2.47 10.91
N HIS A 51 -8.06 3.62 10.83
CA HIS A 51 -7.40 4.94 10.87
C HIS A 51 -7.15 5.50 12.28
N ASN A 52 -7.48 4.74 13.33
CA ASN A 52 -7.21 5.08 14.73
C ASN A 52 -5.98 4.36 15.27
N LEU A 53 -5.27 4.98 16.23
CA LEU A 53 -4.07 4.38 16.86
C LEU A 53 -4.30 2.95 17.38
N VAL A 54 -5.45 2.70 17.99
CA VAL A 54 -5.81 1.35 18.49
C VAL A 54 -6.06 0.38 17.33
N GLY A 55 -6.72 0.83 16.26
CA GLY A 55 -6.98 0.00 15.09
C GLY A 55 -5.74 -0.37 14.30
N ILE A 56 -4.71 0.49 14.27
CA ILE A 56 -3.41 0.15 13.69
C ILE A 56 -2.88 -1.17 14.28
N PHE A 57 -2.95 -1.33 15.61
CA PHE A 57 -2.40 -2.50 16.29
C PHE A 57 -3.38 -3.67 16.38
N LEU A 58 -4.69 -3.43 16.47
CA LEU A 58 -5.69 -4.47 16.64
C LEU A 58 -6.29 -5.00 15.33
N LEU A 59 -6.25 -4.19 14.26
CA LEU A 59 -6.81 -4.52 12.96
C LEU A 59 -5.72 -4.54 11.87
N ASP A 60 -5.09 -3.40 11.59
CA ASP A 60 -4.25 -3.25 10.40
C ASP A 60 -3.01 -4.14 10.44
N LEU A 61 -2.28 -4.12 11.56
CA LEU A 61 -1.09 -4.94 11.74
C LEU A 61 -1.42 -6.44 11.70
N PRO A 62 -2.42 -6.97 12.45
CA PRO A 62 -2.84 -8.36 12.33
C PRO A 62 -3.26 -8.74 10.91
N VAL A 63 -4.08 -7.92 10.25
CA VAL A 63 -4.55 -8.19 8.88
C VAL A 63 -3.39 -8.22 7.90
N ALA A 64 -2.48 -7.25 7.95
CA ALA A 64 -1.29 -7.22 7.12
C ALA A 64 -0.44 -8.49 7.29
N LEU A 65 -0.24 -8.95 8.52
CA LEU A 65 0.52 -10.17 8.80
C LEU A 65 -0.22 -11.42 8.30
N ILE A 66 -1.53 -11.54 8.55
CA ILE A 66 -2.35 -12.66 8.07
C ILE A 66 -2.29 -12.74 6.54
N VAL A 67 -2.49 -11.60 5.85
CA VAL A 67 -2.40 -11.52 4.39
C VAL A 67 -1.00 -11.87 3.91
N ALA A 68 0.06 -11.48 4.61
CA ALA A 68 1.43 -11.87 4.29
C ALA A 68 1.61 -13.39 4.32
N PHE A 69 1.09 -14.05 5.37
CA PHE A 69 1.16 -15.50 5.51
C PHE A 69 0.33 -16.22 4.46
N ILE A 70 -0.90 -15.79 4.21
CA ILE A 70 -1.75 -16.33 3.15
C ILE A 70 -1.03 -16.21 1.80
N PHE A 71 -0.53 -15.00 1.48
CA PHE A 71 0.16 -14.77 0.22
C PHE A 71 1.39 -15.67 0.07
N HIS A 72 2.29 -15.66 1.04
CA HIS A 72 3.57 -16.35 0.90
C HIS A 72 3.50 -17.87 1.08
N CYS A 73 2.53 -18.38 1.84
CA CYS A 73 2.40 -19.81 2.09
C CYS A 73 1.43 -20.51 1.12
N LEU A 74 0.46 -19.79 0.54
CA LEU A 74 -0.62 -20.41 -0.25
C LEU A 74 -0.79 -19.87 -1.67
N ILE A 75 -0.42 -18.60 -1.93
CA ILE A 75 -0.75 -17.94 -3.21
C ILE A 75 0.48 -17.75 -4.09
N ARG A 76 1.63 -17.40 -3.49
CA ARG A 76 2.81 -16.91 -4.21
C ARG A 76 3.28 -17.89 -5.28
N ASP A 77 3.42 -19.16 -4.94
CA ASP A 77 4.06 -20.14 -5.82
C ASP A 77 3.14 -20.51 -7.00
N GLU A 78 1.84 -20.59 -6.74
CA GLU A 78 0.76 -20.82 -7.69
C GLU A 78 0.60 -19.61 -8.62
N LEU A 79 0.60 -18.39 -8.07
CA LEU A 79 0.54 -17.14 -8.81
C LEU A 79 1.73 -17.01 -9.77
N ILE A 80 2.94 -17.28 -9.29
CA ILE A 80 4.14 -17.25 -10.14
C ILE A 80 4.04 -18.31 -11.25
N SER A 81 3.58 -19.52 -10.92
CA SER A 81 3.52 -20.64 -11.87
C SER A 81 2.54 -20.40 -13.01
N ASN A 82 1.44 -19.68 -12.74
CA ASN A 82 0.38 -19.33 -13.68
C ASN A 82 0.49 -17.90 -14.24
N SER A 83 1.52 -17.14 -13.85
CA SER A 83 1.76 -15.80 -14.39
C SER A 83 2.25 -15.85 -15.84
N PRO A 84 2.00 -14.78 -16.64
CA PRO A 84 2.59 -14.64 -17.96
C PRO A 84 4.11 -14.85 -17.98
N LEU A 85 4.64 -15.39 -19.09
CA LEU A 85 6.03 -15.87 -19.17
C LEU A 85 7.07 -14.83 -18.73
N PHE A 86 6.84 -13.56 -19.06
CA PHE A 86 7.73 -12.44 -18.69
C PHE A 86 7.79 -12.21 -17.17
N PHE A 87 6.68 -12.33 -16.45
CA PHE A 87 6.65 -12.27 -14.99
C PHE A 87 7.21 -13.55 -14.37
N LYS A 88 6.80 -14.72 -14.89
CA LYS A 88 7.25 -16.03 -14.41
C LYS A 88 8.79 -16.13 -14.40
N ARG A 89 9.46 -15.75 -15.50
CA ARG A 89 10.92 -15.74 -15.61
C ARG A 89 11.61 -14.90 -14.53
N LYS A 90 11.02 -13.78 -14.14
CA LYS A 90 11.60 -12.86 -13.14
C LYS A 90 11.32 -13.28 -11.70
N PHE A 91 10.14 -13.85 -11.47
CA PHE A 91 9.68 -14.19 -10.12
C PHE A 91 9.93 -15.63 -9.71
N VAL A 92 10.29 -16.54 -10.63
CA VAL A 92 10.56 -17.95 -10.29
C VAL A 92 11.58 -18.11 -9.16
N LYS A 93 12.55 -17.20 -9.05
CA LYS A 93 13.55 -17.17 -7.96
C LYS A 93 12.96 -16.97 -6.56
N PHE A 94 11.71 -16.50 -6.45
CA PHE A 94 11.01 -16.29 -5.19
C PHE A 94 10.11 -17.47 -4.80
N LYS A 95 9.99 -18.50 -5.64
CA LYS A 95 9.28 -19.73 -5.28
C LYS A 95 9.99 -20.46 -4.15
N ASN A 96 9.24 -21.26 -3.39
CA ASN A 96 9.74 -22.09 -2.29
C ASN A 96 10.48 -21.33 -1.17
N ILE A 97 10.42 -20.00 -1.13
CA ILE A 97 10.93 -19.23 0.01
C ILE A 97 10.11 -19.60 1.25
N LYS A 98 10.81 -20.12 2.26
CA LYS A 98 10.24 -20.50 3.57
C LYS A 98 9.90 -19.27 4.39
N TRP A 99 8.78 -18.63 4.06
CA TRP A 99 8.35 -17.36 4.67
C TRP A 99 8.25 -17.42 6.19
N PHE A 100 7.73 -18.52 6.74
CA PHE A 100 7.66 -18.70 8.19
C PHE A 100 9.02 -18.62 8.89
N SER A 101 10.06 -19.23 8.29
CA SER A 101 11.44 -19.14 8.81
C SER A 101 12.00 -17.73 8.68
N TYR A 102 11.79 -17.09 7.51
CA TYR A 102 12.17 -15.71 7.30
C TYR A 102 11.52 -14.77 8.33
N PHE A 103 10.21 -14.88 8.54
CA PHE A 103 9.47 -14.05 9.49
C PHE A 103 10.01 -14.22 10.90
N LYS A 104 10.21 -15.47 11.38
CA LYS A 104 10.77 -15.73 12.71
C LYS A 104 12.13 -15.06 12.94
N ASN A 105 12.99 -15.06 11.93
CA ASN A 105 14.31 -14.45 12.03
C ASN A 105 14.29 -12.92 11.84
N ASN A 106 13.19 -12.35 11.34
CA ASN A 106 13.09 -10.95 10.93
C ASN A 106 11.81 -10.27 11.46
N VAL A 107 11.26 -10.71 12.58
CA VAL A 107 9.98 -10.23 13.13
C VAL A 107 9.97 -8.71 13.22
N LEU A 108 11.02 -8.14 13.83
CA LEU A 108 11.14 -6.69 14.01
C LEU A 108 11.16 -5.96 12.66
N ILE A 109 11.91 -6.46 11.68
CA ILE A 109 12.00 -5.86 10.34
C ILE A 109 10.63 -5.87 9.67
N VAL A 110 9.92 -7.00 9.72
CA VAL A 110 8.59 -7.13 9.10
C VAL A 110 7.58 -6.22 9.79
N VAL A 111 7.51 -6.23 11.12
CA VAL A 111 6.56 -5.40 11.89
C VAL A 111 6.83 -3.92 11.67
N VAL A 112 8.09 -3.46 11.78
CA VAL A 112 8.45 -2.07 11.51
C VAL A 112 8.10 -1.67 10.08
N SER A 113 8.32 -2.57 9.11
CA SER A 113 7.96 -2.32 7.71
C SER A 113 6.45 -2.17 7.53
N VAL A 114 5.64 -3.01 8.18
CA VAL A 114 4.17 -2.89 8.16
C VAL A 114 3.74 -1.56 8.76
N LEU A 115 4.25 -1.21 9.95
CA LEU A 115 3.90 0.05 10.61
C LEU A 115 4.31 1.28 9.79
N LEU A 116 5.45 1.25 9.11
CA LEU A 116 5.85 2.31 8.19
C LEU A 116 4.89 2.43 7.00
N GLY A 117 4.48 1.30 6.41
CA GLY A 117 3.47 1.29 5.35
C GLY A 117 2.14 1.90 5.81
N ILE A 118 1.62 1.45 6.97
CA ILE A 118 0.38 1.97 7.58
C ILE A 118 0.50 3.48 7.83
N SER A 119 1.64 3.91 8.38
CA SER A 119 1.89 5.32 8.66
C SER A 119 1.84 6.17 7.38
N THR A 120 2.41 5.68 6.27
CA THR A 120 2.31 6.41 4.99
C THR A 120 0.89 6.47 4.44
N HIS A 121 0.10 5.43 4.64
CA HIS A 121 -1.31 5.42 4.26
C HIS A 121 -2.09 6.48 5.04
N ILE A 122 -2.05 6.42 6.37
CA ILE A 122 -2.79 7.34 7.26
C ILE A 122 -2.31 8.77 7.06
N LEU A 123 -1.00 8.99 6.94
CA LEU A 123 -0.45 10.30 6.67
C LEU A 123 -1.01 10.86 5.36
N TRP A 124 -1.02 10.09 4.27
CA TRP A 124 -1.57 10.59 3.01
C TRP A 124 -3.09 10.86 3.08
N ASP A 125 -3.82 10.00 3.77
CA ASP A 125 -5.26 10.15 3.96
C ASP A 125 -5.63 11.39 4.76
N SER A 126 -4.77 11.79 5.70
CA SER A 126 -4.97 13.01 6.47
C SER A 126 -4.92 14.30 5.64
N PHE A 127 -4.38 14.26 4.40
CA PHE A 127 -4.41 15.37 3.43
C PHE A 127 -5.54 15.28 2.41
N THR A 128 -6.22 14.13 2.30
CA THR A 128 -7.10 13.82 1.16
C THR A 128 -8.52 13.46 1.54
N HIS A 129 -8.83 13.36 2.82
CA HIS A 129 -10.18 13.11 3.32
C HIS A 129 -10.76 14.33 4.02
N LYS A 130 -12.09 14.50 3.92
CA LYS A 130 -12.81 15.65 4.49
C LYS A 130 -12.54 15.85 5.99
N THR A 131 -12.43 14.74 6.72
CA THR A 131 -12.14 14.69 8.17
C THR A 131 -10.66 14.51 8.48
N GLY A 132 -9.79 14.50 7.47
CA GLY A 132 -8.36 14.34 7.63
C GLY A 132 -7.75 15.50 8.40
N TYR A 133 -6.80 15.21 9.28
CA TYR A 133 -6.16 16.20 10.16
C TYR A 133 -5.71 17.46 9.40
N PHE A 134 -4.91 17.30 8.33
CA PHE A 134 -4.43 18.47 7.58
C PHE A 134 -5.54 19.16 6.82
N VAL A 135 -6.55 18.43 6.31
CA VAL A 135 -7.68 19.06 5.63
C VAL A 135 -8.43 19.99 6.58
N VAL A 136 -8.67 19.56 7.83
CA VAL A 136 -9.38 20.37 8.84
C VAL A 136 -8.53 21.57 9.31
N HIS A 137 -7.21 21.42 9.42
CA HIS A 137 -6.33 22.47 9.94
C HIS A 137 -5.78 23.44 8.89
N PHE A 138 -5.71 23.05 7.62
CA PHE A 138 -5.21 23.90 6.53
C PHE A 138 -6.36 24.30 5.60
N SER A 139 -6.89 25.50 5.81
CA SER A 139 -8.03 26.06 5.04
C SER A 139 -7.83 26.04 3.53
N PHE A 140 -6.58 26.11 3.06
CA PHE A 140 -6.22 25.93 1.65
C PHE A 140 -6.78 24.62 1.07
N LEU A 141 -6.70 23.50 1.79
CA LEU A 141 -7.19 22.20 1.30
C LEU A 141 -8.72 22.14 1.18
N GLN A 142 -9.43 22.96 1.95
CA GLN A 142 -10.89 23.07 1.90
C GLN A 142 -11.38 24.04 0.84
N ARG A 143 -10.50 24.88 0.28
CA ARG A 143 -10.87 25.85 -0.75
C ARG A 143 -11.48 25.13 -1.94
N GLU A 144 -12.64 25.59 -2.37
CA GLU A 144 -13.32 25.08 -3.55
C GLU A 144 -12.77 25.76 -4.80
N LEU A 145 -12.47 24.95 -5.82
CA LEU A 145 -12.21 25.41 -7.17
C LEU A 145 -13.47 25.19 -8.01
N LEU A 146 -13.81 26.19 -8.81
CA LEU A 146 -14.86 26.07 -9.80
C LEU A 146 -14.28 25.38 -11.04
N LEU A 147 -14.67 24.13 -11.27
CA LEU A 147 -14.34 23.37 -12.45
C LEU A 147 -15.62 23.20 -13.27
N TYR A 148 -15.75 24.00 -14.33
CA TYR A 148 -16.99 24.16 -15.09
C TYR A 148 -18.13 24.63 -14.16
N GLU A 149 -19.11 23.77 -13.88
CA GLU A 149 -20.25 24.06 -12.99
C GLU A 149 -20.11 23.40 -11.60
N LEU A 150 -19.06 22.61 -11.39
CA LEU A 150 -18.84 21.86 -10.15
C LEU A 150 -17.88 22.60 -9.23
N ARG A 151 -18.27 22.73 -7.96
CA ARG A 151 -17.38 23.18 -6.89
C ARG A 151 -16.72 21.97 -6.27
N ILE A 152 -15.39 21.88 -6.44
CA ILE A 152 -14.61 20.73 -5.95
C ILE A 152 -13.54 21.26 -5.00
N PRO A 153 -13.50 20.78 -3.74
CA PRO A 153 -12.47 21.19 -2.80
C PRO A 153 -11.10 20.61 -3.18
N ILE A 154 -10.04 21.36 -2.89
CA ILE A 154 -8.66 21.00 -3.24
C ILE A 154 -8.26 19.61 -2.69
N TYR A 155 -8.65 19.27 -1.46
CA TYR A 155 -8.35 17.94 -0.89
C TYR A 155 -8.88 16.81 -1.77
N LYS A 156 -10.04 16.99 -2.42
CA LYS A 156 -10.67 15.98 -3.28
C LYS A 156 -9.95 15.89 -4.63
N ILE A 157 -9.49 17.02 -5.17
CA ILE A 157 -8.62 17.04 -6.34
C ILE A 157 -7.32 16.30 -6.04
N LEU A 158 -6.70 16.58 -4.88
CA LEU A 158 -5.51 15.88 -4.40
C LEU A 158 -5.79 14.38 -4.22
N GLN A 159 -6.94 14.01 -3.64
CA GLN A 159 -7.35 12.62 -3.45
C GLN A 159 -7.36 11.84 -4.77
N HIS A 160 -8.02 12.37 -5.81
CA HIS A 160 -8.17 11.67 -7.09
C HIS A 160 -6.89 11.72 -7.94
N SER A 161 -6.21 12.88 -8.00
CA SER A 161 -4.96 13.02 -8.77
C SER A 161 -3.84 12.14 -8.20
N SER A 162 -3.68 12.12 -6.88
CA SER A 162 -2.66 11.28 -6.24
C SER A 162 -2.94 9.79 -6.38
N ALA A 163 -4.21 9.39 -6.40
CA ALA A 163 -4.60 8.01 -6.69
C ALA A 163 -4.23 7.60 -8.12
N LEU A 164 -4.54 8.44 -9.10
CA LEU A 164 -4.18 8.20 -10.50
C LEU A 164 -2.65 8.11 -10.66
N LEU A 165 -1.92 9.07 -10.11
CA LEU A 165 -0.46 9.09 -10.18
C LEU A 165 0.19 7.89 -9.47
N GLY A 166 -0.31 7.52 -8.29
CA GLY A 166 0.17 6.33 -7.57
C GLY A 166 -0.05 5.05 -8.37
N LEU A 167 -1.23 4.90 -8.98
CA LEU A 167 -1.54 3.76 -9.85
C LEU A 167 -0.63 3.72 -11.08
N LEU A 168 -0.47 4.86 -11.76
CA LEU A 168 0.42 4.96 -12.92
C LEU A 168 1.87 4.63 -12.55
N ALA A 169 2.35 5.05 -11.37
CA ALA A 169 3.69 4.72 -10.90
C ALA A 169 3.87 3.20 -10.68
N VAL A 170 2.88 2.53 -10.08
CA VAL A 170 2.89 1.07 -9.90
C VAL A 170 2.87 0.36 -11.26
N ILE A 171 1.96 0.74 -12.17
CA ILE A 171 1.85 0.16 -13.51
C ILE A 171 3.16 0.36 -14.29
N PHE A 172 3.70 1.57 -14.28
CA PHE A 172 4.97 1.90 -14.94
C PHE A 172 6.12 1.05 -14.40
N TYR A 173 6.19 0.85 -13.08
CA TYR A 173 7.19 -0.02 -12.47
C TYR A 173 7.04 -1.48 -12.93
N LEU A 174 5.81 -2.02 -12.93
CA LEU A 174 5.53 -3.37 -13.41
C LEU A 174 5.89 -3.52 -14.90
N PHE A 175 5.57 -2.52 -15.73
CA PHE A 175 5.89 -2.48 -17.15
C PHE A 175 7.40 -2.44 -17.40
N ARG A 176 8.13 -1.55 -16.70
CA ARG A 176 9.58 -1.46 -16.76
C ARG A 176 10.23 -2.78 -16.36
N MET A 177 9.72 -3.40 -15.30
CA MET A 177 10.21 -4.69 -14.84
C MET A 177 9.97 -5.78 -15.90
N ALA A 178 8.80 -5.82 -16.53
CA ALA A 178 8.45 -6.79 -17.56
C ALA A 178 9.27 -6.64 -18.85
N PHE A 179 9.48 -5.42 -19.35
CA PHE A 179 9.96 -5.19 -20.73
C PHE A 179 11.35 -4.55 -20.84
N LEU A 180 11.80 -3.74 -19.87
CA LEU A 180 13.00 -2.91 -20.03
C LEU A 180 14.28 -3.52 -19.42
N LEU A 181 14.17 -4.58 -18.62
CA LEU A 181 15.32 -5.27 -18.00
C LEU A 181 15.82 -6.46 -18.83
N HIS A 182 15.87 -6.30 -20.16
CA HIS A 182 16.40 -7.26 -21.12
C HIS A 182 17.83 -6.93 -21.59
N LYS A 183 18.54 -6.05 -20.87
CA LYS A 183 19.98 -5.82 -21.04
C LYS A 183 20.76 -6.45 -19.91
#